data_AF-A0A7K5F1R1-F1
#
_entry.id   AF-A0A7K5F1R1-F1
#
_cell.length_a   1.000
_cell.length_b   1.000
_cell.length_c   1.000
_cell.angle_alpha   90.00
_cell.angle_beta   90.00
_cell.angle_gamma   90.00
#
_symmetry.space_group_name_H-M   'P 1'
#
loop_
_entity.id
_entity.type
_entity.pdbx_description
1 polymer ?
#
loop_
_entity_poly.entity_id
_entity_poly.type
_entity_poly.pdbx_seq_one_letter_code
_entity_poly.pdbx_strand_id
1 'polypeptide(L)'
;MAGDLTFLAAVSLLSALQQCHFAWLVGKSRMKHKVIPPAVTGAPEFDRTFRAQQNCVEFYPIFLTALWTAGWLFNQELASFLGVLYMFARYKYFRGYIQSVKGRLTGFYLSLIILMCLITLAAAGIGNSFLDEYLDFSIAKKLRK
;
A
#
# COMPACT_ATOMS: atom_id res chain seq x y z
N MET A 1 -18.30 -4.73 -16.73
CA MET A 1 -16.99 -4.58 -17.39
C MET A 1 -16.21 -3.36 -16.89
N ALA A 2 -16.72 -2.12 -16.94
CA ALA A 2 -16.03 -0.97 -16.30
C ALA A 2 -16.36 -0.80 -14.79
N GLY A 3 -17.60 -1.12 -14.38
CA GLY A 3 -18.03 -1.01 -12.97
C GLY A 3 -17.25 -1.92 -12.01
N ASP A 4 -16.82 -3.08 -12.49
CA ASP A 4 -16.20 -4.15 -11.69
C ASP A 4 -14.73 -3.88 -11.30
N LEU A 5 -14.14 -2.76 -11.74
CA LEU A 5 -12.77 -2.38 -11.38
C LEU A 5 -12.61 -0.93 -10.90
N THR A 6 -13.68 -0.14 -10.94
CA THR A 6 -13.64 1.29 -10.60
C THR A 6 -13.03 1.54 -9.22
N PHE A 7 -13.35 0.75 -8.21
CA PHE A 7 -12.81 0.95 -6.86
C PHE A 7 -11.30 0.68 -6.76
N LEU A 8 -10.79 -0.37 -7.42
CA LEU A 8 -9.35 -0.67 -7.44
C LEU A 8 -8.57 0.42 -8.19
N ALA A 9 -9.13 0.89 -9.32
CA ALA A 9 -8.55 1.98 -10.10
C ALA A 9 -8.52 3.29 -9.29
N ALA A 10 -9.61 3.62 -8.58
CA ALA A 10 -9.69 4.79 -7.73
C ALA A 10 -8.66 4.75 -6.59
N VAL A 11 -8.56 3.61 -5.88
CA VAL A 11 -7.55 3.42 -4.82
C VAL A 11 -6.13 3.49 -5.39
N SER A 12 -5.88 2.91 -6.57
CA SER A 12 -4.59 2.98 -7.24
C SER A 12 -4.20 4.43 -7.54
N LEU A 13 -5.11 5.22 -8.12
CA LEU A 13 -4.87 6.63 -8.43
C LEU A 13 -4.65 7.47 -7.17
N LEU A 14 -5.49 7.30 -6.14
CA LEU A 14 -5.35 8.01 -4.87
C LEU A 14 -4.02 7.66 -4.18
N SER A 15 -3.62 6.39 -4.20
CA SER A 15 -2.34 5.96 -3.63
C SER A 15 -1.14 6.52 -4.41
N ALA A 16 -1.23 6.62 -5.74
CA ALA A 16 -0.20 7.27 -6.55
C ALA A 16 -0.07 8.76 -6.20
N LEU A 17 -1.19 9.47 -6.03
CA LEU A 17 -1.20 10.87 -5.56
C LEU A 17 -0.57 11.01 -4.16
N GLN A 18 -0.79 10.05 -3.26
CA GLN A 18 -0.13 10.02 -1.96
C GLN A 18 1.39 9.88 -2.09
N GLN A 19 1.89 9.04 -2.99
CA GLN A 19 3.33 8.91 -3.25
C GLN A 19 3.93 10.19 -3.83
N CYS A 20 3.23 10.86 -4.76
CA CYS A 20 3.60 12.18 -5.27
C CYS A 20 3.70 13.22 -4.14
N HIS A 21 2.73 13.23 -3.24
CA HIS A 21 2.75 14.12 -2.07
C HIS A 21 3.94 13.84 -1.13
N PHE A 22 4.28 12.57 -0.86
CA PHE A 22 5.47 12.23 -0.07
C PHE A 22 6.77 12.65 -0.77
N ALA A 23 6.89 12.47 -2.08
CA ALA A 23 8.03 12.93 -2.86
C ALA A 23 8.17 14.47 -2.81
N TRP A 24 7.06 15.19 -2.93
CA TRP A 24 7.04 16.64 -2.78
C TRP A 24 7.49 17.11 -1.39
N LEU A 25 7.09 16.40 -0.32
CA LEU A 25 7.56 16.69 1.04
C LEU A 25 9.07 16.46 1.21
N VAL A 26 9.65 15.45 0.56
CA VAL A 26 11.10 15.29 0.48
C VAL A 26 11.74 16.48 -0.23
N GLY A 27 11.18 16.93 -1.37
CA GLY A 27 11.65 18.12 -2.08
C GLY A 27 11.65 19.37 -1.20
N LYS A 28 10.57 19.59 -0.44
CA LYS A 28 10.51 20.66 0.57
C LYS A 28 11.56 20.53 1.66
N SER A 29 11.78 19.31 2.17
CA SER A 29 12.79 19.05 3.19
C SER A 29 14.21 19.30 2.67
N ARG A 30 14.51 18.94 1.41
CA ARG A 30 15.78 19.27 0.73
C ARG A 30 16.04 20.76 0.72
N MET A 31 15.05 21.57 0.33
CA MET A 31 15.17 23.03 0.32
C MET A 31 15.39 23.58 1.73
N LYS A 32 14.60 23.12 2.71
CA LYS A 32 14.68 23.56 4.12
C LYS A 32 16.07 23.31 4.72
N HIS A 33 16.65 22.15 4.46
CA HIS A 33 17.92 21.71 5.03
C HIS A 33 19.12 21.90 4.09
N LYS A 34 18.93 22.58 2.95
CA LYS A 34 19.95 22.84 1.92
C LYS A 34 20.71 21.58 1.47
N VAL A 35 20.00 20.45 1.35
CA VAL A 35 20.58 19.18 0.90
C VAL A 35 20.53 19.09 -0.63
N ILE A 36 21.65 19.41 -1.27
CA ILE A 36 21.79 19.44 -2.72
C ILE A 36 21.94 18.00 -3.26
N PRO A 37 21.14 17.56 -4.24
CA PRO A 37 21.35 16.28 -4.91
C PRO A 37 22.77 16.17 -5.50
N PRO A 38 23.43 14.99 -5.47
CA PRO A 38 22.89 13.66 -5.16
C PRO A 38 22.90 13.30 -3.67
N ALA A 39 23.21 14.23 -2.75
CA ALA A 39 23.25 13.92 -1.33
C ALA A 39 21.91 13.39 -0.80
N VAL A 40 21.97 12.34 0.01
CA VAL A 40 20.83 11.67 0.65
C VAL A 40 20.93 11.66 2.17
N THR A 41 21.89 12.41 2.71
CA THR A 41 22.15 12.59 4.14
C THR A 41 22.22 14.08 4.47
N GLY A 42 21.70 14.48 5.62
CA GLY A 42 21.69 15.87 6.07
C GLY A 42 21.24 16.00 7.52
N ALA A 43 20.39 16.99 7.81
CA ALA A 43 19.82 17.14 9.15
C ALA A 43 18.95 15.92 9.51
N PRO A 44 18.88 15.51 10.80
CA PRO A 44 18.10 14.33 11.19
C PRO A 44 16.63 14.34 10.74
N GLU A 45 16.00 15.53 10.64
CA GLU A 45 14.64 15.68 10.10
C GLU A 45 14.57 15.35 8.60
N PHE A 46 15.56 15.78 7.82
CA PHE A 46 15.68 15.44 6.40
C PHE A 46 15.87 13.94 6.23
N ASP A 47 16.81 13.33 6.97
CA ASP A 47 17.09 11.90 6.88
C ASP A 47 15.84 11.07 7.17
N ARG A 48 15.07 11.43 8.22
CA ARG A 48 13.81 10.75 8.52
C ARG A 48 12.76 10.95 7.42
N THR A 49 12.62 12.15 6.87
CA THR A 49 11.67 12.44 5.78
C THR A 49 12.01 11.64 4.52
N PHE A 50 13.29 11.63 4.14
CA PHE A 50 13.80 10.89 2.99
C PHE A 50 13.61 9.37 3.16
N ARG A 51 13.97 8.83 4.33
CA ARG A 51 13.80 7.39 4.62
C ARG A 51 12.34 6.96 4.72
N ALA A 52 11.47 7.81 5.25
CA ALA A 52 10.03 7.55 5.26
C ALA A 52 9.48 7.42 3.84
N GLN A 53 9.90 8.31 2.93
CA GLN A 53 9.46 8.29 1.54
C GLN A 53 10.01 7.07 0.79
N GLN A 54 11.31 6.76 0.93
CA GLN A 54 11.91 5.57 0.33
C GLN A 54 11.18 4.29 0.74
N ASN A 55 10.93 4.11 2.03
CA ASN A 55 10.23 2.92 2.51
C ASN A 55 8.79 2.83 1.95
N CYS A 56 8.07 3.95 1.83
CA CYS A 56 6.77 3.96 1.18
C CYS A 56 6.86 3.55 -0.30
N VAL A 57 7.93 3.92 -1.01
CA VAL A 57 8.16 3.50 -2.41
C VAL A 57 8.52 2.02 -2.52
N GLU A 58 9.39 1.50 -1.65
CA GLU A 58 9.80 0.09 -1.65
C GLU A 58 8.61 -0.87 -1.47
N PHE A 59 7.64 -0.49 -0.65
CA PHE A 59 6.44 -1.31 -0.42
C PHE A 59 5.31 -1.05 -1.43
N TYR A 60 5.41 -0.02 -2.25
CA TYR A 60 4.34 0.36 -3.17
C TYR A 60 4.06 -0.71 -4.24
N PRO A 61 5.07 -1.33 -4.89
CA PRO A 61 4.86 -2.44 -5.82
C PRO A 61 4.18 -3.63 -5.14
N ILE A 62 4.61 -4.00 -3.94
CA ILE A 62 4.04 -5.12 -3.18
C ILE A 62 2.55 -4.86 -2.90
N PHE A 63 2.23 -3.64 -2.46
CA PHE A 63 0.86 -3.21 -2.25
C PHE A 63 0.01 -3.29 -3.52
N LEU A 64 0.49 -2.74 -4.64
CA LEU A 64 -0.26 -2.75 -5.90
C LEU A 64 -0.50 -4.18 -6.39
N THR A 65 0.51 -5.04 -6.36
CA THR A 65 0.34 -6.46 -6.73
C THR A 65 -0.71 -7.12 -5.85
N ALA A 66 -0.60 -7.00 -4.53
CA ALA A 66 -1.56 -7.61 -3.60
C ALA A 66 -2.98 -7.05 -3.76
N LEU A 67 -3.13 -5.73 -3.93
CA LEU A 67 -4.42 -5.05 -4.13
C LEU A 67 -5.13 -5.58 -5.38
N TRP A 68 -4.43 -5.61 -6.51
CA TRP A 68 -5.01 -6.02 -7.79
C TRP A 68 -5.32 -7.52 -7.81
N THR A 69 -4.41 -8.35 -7.30
CA THR A 69 -4.65 -9.81 -7.24
C THR A 69 -5.82 -10.13 -6.31
N ALA A 70 -5.90 -9.53 -5.12
CA ALA A 70 -7.01 -9.74 -4.20
C ALA A 70 -8.33 -9.20 -4.75
N GLY A 71 -8.31 -8.03 -5.37
CA GLY A 71 -9.51 -7.41 -5.93
C GLY A 71 -10.07 -8.15 -7.14
N TRP A 72 -9.19 -8.65 -8.02
CA TRP A 72 -9.58 -9.37 -9.23
C TRP A 72 -10.01 -10.82 -8.95
N LEU A 73 -9.29 -11.54 -8.09
CA LEU A 73 -9.49 -12.99 -7.88
C LEU A 73 -10.34 -13.33 -6.66
N PHE A 74 -10.55 -12.40 -5.72
CA PHE A 74 -11.28 -12.68 -4.49
C PHE A 74 -12.51 -11.78 -4.32
N ASN A 75 -12.32 -10.51 -3.99
CA ASN A 75 -13.42 -9.56 -3.82
C ASN A 75 -12.94 -8.11 -3.96
N GLN A 76 -13.55 -7.38 -4.90
CA GLN A 76 -13.14 -6.02 -5.26
C GLN A 76 -13.39 -5.02 -4.12
N GLU A 77 -14.55 -5.09 -3.47
CA GLU A 77 -14.98 -4.13 -2.45
C GLU A 77 -14.09 -4.22 -1.20
N LEU A 78 -13.84 -5.44 -0.73
CA LEU A 78 -12.98 -5.72 0.42
C LEU A 78 -11.53 -5.33 0.15
N ALA A 79 -10.99 -5.69 -1.02
CA ALA A 79 -9.63 -5.30 -1.41
C ALA A 79 -9.49 -3.78 -1.48
N SER A 80 -10.47 -3.08 -2.05
CA SER A 80 -10.47 -1.61 -2.15
C SER A 80 -10.56 -0.95 -0.78
N PHE A 81 -11.42 -1.45 0.11
CA PHE A 81 -11.51 -0.98 1.49
C PHE A 81 -10.18 -1.13 2.24
N LEU A 82 -9.57 -2.31 2.18
CA LEU A 82 -8.24 -2.54 2.74
C LEU A 82 -7.18 -1.63 2.10
N GLY A 83 -7.29 -1.33 0.81
CA GLY A 83 -6.40 -0.40 0.13
C GLY A 83 -6.49 1.03 0.66
N VAL A 84 -7.69 1.54 0.94
CA VAL A 84 -7.88 2.83 1.61
C VAL A 84 -7.29 2.82 3.03
N LEU A 85 -7.51 1.75 3.79
CA LEU A 85 -6.93 1.59 5.12
C LEU A 85 -5.39 1.55 5.07
N TYR A 86 -4.81 0.89 4.07
CA TYR A 86 -3.37 0.84 3.86
C TYR A 86 -2.80 2.24 3.61
N MET A 87 -3.46 3.04 2.75
CA MET A 87 -3.08 4.44 2.51
C MET A 87 -3.11 5.28 3.79
N PHE A 88 -4.15 5.11 4.63
CA PHE A 88 -4.23 5.79 5.91
C PHE A 88 -3.08 5.39 6.85
N ALA A 89 -2.77 4.09 6.91
CA ALA A 89 -1.64 3.59 7.69
C ALA A 89 -0.31 4.15 7.19
N ARG A 90 -0.11 4.22 5.87
CA ARG A 90 1.08 4.84 5.25
C ARG A 90 1.20 6.32 5.55
N TYR A 91 0.10 7.06 5.57
CA TYR A 91 0.10 8.45 5.99
C TYR A 91 0.53 8.61 7.45
N LYS A 92 -0.02 7.78 8.36
CA LYS A 92 0.37 7.75 9.78
C LYS A 92 1.85 7.40 9.95
N TYR A 93 2.33 6.38 9.24
CA TYR A 93 3.73 5.97 9.23
C TYR A 93 4.64 7.14 8.84
N PHE A 94 4.33 7.78 7.70
CA PHE A 94 5.14 8.84 7.14
C PHE A 94 5.21 10.06 8.07
N ARG A 95 4.06 10.55 8.54
CA ARG A 95 3.98 11.68 9.48
C ARG A 95 4.68 11.38 10.80
N GLY A 96 4.44 10.19 11.37
CA GLY A 96 5.07 9.77 12.62
C GLY A 96 6.59 9.66 12.50
N TYR A 97 7.09 9.17 11.37
CA TYR A 97 8.53 9.02 11.15
C TYR A 97 9.25 10.38 11.02
N ILE A 98 8.64 11.36 10.33
CA ILE A 98 9.22 12.72 10.25
C ILE A 98 9.45 13.29 11.66
N GLN A 99 8.45 13.13 12.55
CA GLN A 99 8.50 13.63 13.92
C GLN A 99 9.56 12.90 14.76
N SER A 100 9.57 11.57 14.74
CA SER A 100 10.56 10.78 15.47
C SER A 100 10.73 9.37 14.92
N VAL A 101 11.87 8.74 15.20
CA VAL A 101 12.12 7.34 14.79
C VAL A 101 11.10 6.38 15.42
N LYS A 102 10.70 6.61 16.68
CA LYS A 102 9.69 5.78 17.37
C LYS A 102 8.27 6.02 16.85
N GLY A 103 7.96 7.25 16.43
CA GLY A 103 6.64 7.64 15.91
C GLY A 103 6.21 6.87 14.66
N ARG A 104 7.15 6.25 13.93
CA ARG A 104 6.84 5.45 12.74
C ARG A 104 6.14 4.12 13.06
N LEU A 105 6.34 3.56 14.25
CA LEU A 105 6.03 2.15 14.54
C LEU A 105 4.54 1.82 14.41
N THR A 106 3.66 2.66 14.96
CA THR A 106 2.21 2.41 14.92
C THR A 106 1.67 2.36 13.49
N GLY A 107 2.09 3.31 12.64
CA GLY A 107 1.71 3.32 11.23
C GLY A 107 2.33 2.14 10.46
N PHE A 108 3.58 1.79 10.79
CA PHE A 108 4.29 0.69 10.16
C PHE A 108 3.59 -0.67 10.39
N TYR A 109 3.30 -1.01 11.65
CA TYR A 109 2.64 -2.27 11.96
C TYR A 109 1.22 -2.35 11.40
N LEU A 110 0.47 -1.24 11.43
CA LEU A 110 -0.83 -1.19 10.80
C LEU A 110 -0.74 -1.44 9.29
N SER A 111 0.23 -0.82 8.60
CA SER A 111 0.47 -1.07 7.17
C SER A 111 0.83 -2.53 6.89
N LEU A 112 1.64 -3.16 7.74
CA LEU A 112 2.02 -4.57 7.58
C LEU A 112 0.82 -5.51 7.75
N ILE A 113 0.01 -5.31 8.78
CA ILE A 113 -1.17 -6.15 9.03
C ILE A 113 -2.12 -6.08 7.83
N ILE A 114 -2.42 -4.87 7.34
CA ILE A 114 -3.31 -4.69 6.20
C ILE A 114 -2.74 -5.33 4.93
N LEU A 115 -1.43 -5.17 4.70
CA LEU A 115 -0.76 -5.77 3.55
C LEU A 115 -0.78 -7.30 3.60
N MET A 116 -0.56 -7.89 4.79
CA MET A 116 -0.69 -9.32 5.00
C MET A 116 -2.12 -9.80 4.75
N CYS A 117 -3.15 -9.05 5.16
CA CYS A 117 -4.53 -9.37 4.82
C CYS A 117 -4.75 -9.38 3.30
N LEU A 118 -4.29 -8.37 2.57
CA LEU A 118 -4.39 -8.32 1.11
C LEU A 118 -3.68 -9.51 0.45
N ILE A 119 -2.47 -9.86 0.91
CA ILE A 119 -1.72 -11.02 0.39
C ILE A 119 -2.47 -12.33 0.65
N THR A 120 -3.06 -12.50 1.84
CA THR A 120 -3.87 -13.68 2.16
C THR A 120 -5.10 -13.78 1.28
N LEU A 121 -5.80 -12.67 1.03
CA LEU A 121 -6.94 -12.64 0.10
C LEU A 121 -6.52 -12.95 -1.34
N ALA A 122 -5.39 -12.41 -1.79
CA ALA A 122 -4.82 -12.72 -3.09
C ALA A 122 -4.49 -14.22 -3.23
N ALA A 123 -3.83 -14.81 -2.24
CA ALA A 123 -3.52 -16.24 -2.22
C ALA A 123 -4.78 -17.11 -2.19
N ALA A 124 -5.79 -16.72 -1.41
CA ALA A 124 -7.07 -17.42 -1.37
C ALA A 124 -7.81 -17.35 -2.72
N GLY A 125 -7.79 -16.20 -3.38
CA GLY A 125 -8.35 -16.02 -4.73
C GLY A 125 -7.66 -16.92 -5.75
N ILE A 126 -6.32 -16.91 -5.78
CA ILE A 126 -5.52 -17.80 -6.64
C ILE A 126 -5.87 -19.26 -6.36
N GLY A 127 -5.84 -19.68 -5.10
CA GLY A 127 -6.14 -21.06 -4.70
C GLY A 127 -7.52 -21.50 -5.15
N ASN A 128 -8.55 -20.67 -4.94
CA ASN A 128 -9.91 -20.98 -5.40
C ASN A 128 -10.01 -21.07 -6.93
N SER A 129 -9.30 -20.23 -7.69
CA SER A 129 -9.24 -20.34 -9.16
C SER A 129 -8.64 -21.67 -9.62
N PHE A 130 -7.53 -22.11 -9.00
CA PHE A 130 -6.94 -23.40 -9.31
C PHE A 130 -7.86 -24.58 -8.94
N LEU A 131 -8.55 -24.53 -7.80
CA LEU A 131 -9.48 -25.60 -7.41
C LEU A 131 -10.68 -25.72 -8.36
N ASP A 132 -11.22 -24.58 -8.83
CA ASP A 132 -12.33 -24.58 -9.79
C ASP A 132 -11.87 -25.10 -11.17
N GLU A 133 -10.68 -24.70 -11.64
CA GLU A 133 -10.17 -25.10 -12.96
C GLU A 133 -9.74 -26.56 -13.05
N TYR A 134 -9.05 -27.09 -12.02
CA TYR A 134 -8.42 -28.42 -12.10
C TYR A 134 -9.16 -29.52 -11.35
N LEU A 135 -10.01 -29.18 -10.38
CA LEU A 135 -10.70 -30.15 -9.53
C LEU A 135 -12.24 -30.02 -9.58
N ASP A 136 -12.77 -29.11 -10.41
CA ASP A 136 -14.20 -28.76 -10.53
C ASP A 136 -14.85 -28.49 -9.15
N PHE A 137 -14.03 -28.04 -8.19
CA PHE A 137 -14.40 -27.84 -6.80
C PHE A 137 -14.31 -26.35 -6.46
N SER A 138 -15.42 -25.64 -6.55
CA SER A 138 -15.47 -24.23 -6.19
C SER A 138 -15.95 -24.01 -4.76
N ILE A 139 -15.08 -23.47 -3.91
CA ILE A 139 -15.44 -23.02 -2.56
C ILE A 139 -16.39 -21.81 -2.65
N ALA A 140 -16.15 -20.92 -3.62
CA ALA A 140 -16.99 -19.74 -3.86
C ALA A 140 -18.43 -20.09 -4.27
N LYS A 141 -18.66 -21.11 -5.10
CA LYS A 141 -20.02 -21.57 -5.47
C LYS A 141 -20.79 -22.13 -4.27
N LYS A 142 -20.11 -22.73 -3.28
CA LYS A 142 -20.73 -23.28 -2.06
C LYS A 142 -21.08 -22.23 -1.01
N LEU A 143 -20.31 -21.14 -0.90
CA LEU A 143 -20.56 -20.05 0.06
C LEU A 143 -21.65 -19.07 -0.39
N ARG A 144 -22.01 -19.08 -1.68
CA ARG A 144 -23.07 -18.24 -2.26
C ARG A 144 -24.45 -18.91 -2.30
N LYS A 145 -24.58 -20.13 -1.78
CA LYS A 145 -25.81 -20.93 -1.73
C LYS A 145 -26.36 -20.94 -0.31
#